data_AF-A0A4V2EMN6-F1
#
_entry.id   AF-A0A4V2EMN6-F1
#
_cell.length_a   1.000
_cell.length_b   1.000
_cell.length_c   1.000
_cell.angle_alpha   90.00
_cell.angle_beta   90.00
_cell.angle_gamma   90.00
#
_symmetry.space_group_name_H-M   'P 1'
#
loop_
_entity.id
_entity.type
_entity.pdbx_description
1 polymer ?
#
loop_
_entity_poly.entity_id
_entity_poly.type
_entity_poly.pdbx_seq_one_letter_code
_entity_poly.pdbx_strand_id
1 'polypeptide(L)'
;MTPPGGYSVQVAALRRVASNTEGVGLPAAAGTLRTASESMRDLYVQPAGAFGADGSGIDLGQKRNRLIAAIISGGLAITESIEQTAERLDVIADAYERIERQVTGEK
;
A
#
# COMPACT_ATOMS: atom_id res chain seq x y z
N MET A 1 -1.97 31.56 30.26
CA MET A 1 -2.42 30.19 30.52
C MET A 1 -2.15 29.39 29.26
N THR A 2 -1.13 28.55 29.30
CA THR A 2 -0.74 27.64 28.21
C THR A 2 -1.67 26.42 28.31
N PRO A 3 -2.29 25.92 27.21
CA PRO A 3 -3.08 24.71 27.30
C PRO A 3 -2.18 23.57 27.80
N PRO A 4 -2.67 22.70 28.70
CA PRO A 4 -1.88 21.59 29.20
C PRO A 4 -1.60 20.67 28.01
N GLY A 5 -0.31 20.46 27.73
CA GLY A 5 0.16 19.57 26.67
C GLY A 5 -0.22 18.14 26.97
N GLY A 6 -1.45 17.76 26.63
CA GLY A 6 -1.84 16.37 26.44
C GLY A 6 -1.16 15.84 25.20
N TYR A 7 -0.53 14.67 25.33
CA TYR A 7 0.12 13.87 24.28
C TYR A 7 -0.13 14.38 22.85
N SER A 8 0.79 15.17 22.29
CA SER A 8 0.65 15.74 20.94
C SER A 8 0.91 14.69 19.86
N VAL A 9 0.26 13.53 19.95
CA VAL A 9 0.07 12.69 18.78
C VAL A 9 -0.89 13.47 17.89
N GLN A 10 -0.38 13.99 16.78
CA GLN A 10 -1.21 14.70 15.82
C GLN A 10 -2.16 13.68 15.18
N VAL A 11 -3.33 13.44 15.80
CA VAL A 11 -4.33 12.49 15.31
C VAL A 11 -4.73 12.82 13.87
N ALA A 12 -4.80 14.12 13.54
CA ALA A 12 -4.99 14.59 12.17
C ALA A 12 -3.90 14.11 11.20
N ALA A 13 -2.64 14.03 11.64
CA ALA A 13 -1.55 13.51 10.81
C ALA A 13 -1.64 11.98 10.65
N LEU A 14 -2.00 11.25 11.71
CA LEU A 14 -2.25 9.80 11.62
C LEU A 14 -3.40 9.50 10.66
N ARG A 15 -4.52 10.20 10.80
CA ARG A 15 -5.66 10.08 9.89
C ARG A 15 -5.28 10.43 8.46
N ARG A 16 -4.52 11.51 8.23
CA ARG A 16 -4.05 11.88 6.88
C ARG A 16 -3.21 10.77 6.23
N VAL A 17 -2.37 10.06 6.99
CA VAL A 17 -1.56 8.94 6.46
C VAL A 17 -2.41 7.69 6.25
N ALA A 18 -3.34 7.42 7.16
CA ALA A 18 -4.26 6.28 7.09
C ALA A 18 -5.33 6.42 5.99
N SER A 19 -5.72 7.65 5.68
CA SER A 19 -6.73 7.95 4.68
C SER A 19 -6.11 8.26 3.31
N ASN A 20 -6.96 8.34 2.29
CA ASN A 20 -6.60 8.90 0.98
C ASN A 20 -7.00 10.40 0.90
N THR A 21 -6.79 11.15 1.98
CA THR A 21 -7.13 12.58 1.98
C THR A 21 -6.09 13.33 1.12
N GLU A 22 -6.55 14.21 0.23
CA GLU A 22 -5.69 14.98 -0.70
C GLU A 22 -4.94 14.13 -1.75
N GLY A 23 -5.28 12.85 -1.94
CA GLY A 23 -4.57 11.97 -2.88
C GLY A 23 -3.18 11.53 -2.38
N VAL A 24 -2.89 11.78 -1.10
CA VAL A 24 -1.61 11.47 -0.45
C VAL A 24 -1.92 10.62 0.79
N GLY A 25 -1.41 9.38 0.82
CA GLY A 25 -1.64 8.46 1.94
C GLY A 25 -1.32 7.00 1.60
N LEU A 26 -1.33 6.13 2.60
CA LEU A 26 -1.05 4.70 2.43
C LEU A 26 -2.02 4.02 1.43
N PRO A 27 -3.34 4.28 1.46
CA PRO A 27 -4.24 3.69 0.47
C PRO A 27 -3.97 4.17 -0.97
N ALA A 28 -3.51 5.41 -1.16
CA ALA A 28 -3.14 5.94 -2.48
C ALA A 28 -1.90 5.21 -3.04
N ALA A 29 -0.90 5.00 -2.19
CA ALA A 29 0.31 4.25 -2.54
C ALA A 29 -0.02 2.78 -2.85
N ALA A 30 -0.88 2.14 -2.04
CA ALA A 30 -1.39 0.80 -2.29
C ALA A 30 -2.12 0.71 -3.65
N GLY A 31 -2.99 1.67 -3.96
CA GLY A 31 -3.68 1.75 -5.25
C GLY A 31 -2.73 1.87 -6.44
N THR A 32 -1.66 2.66 -6.31
CA THR A 32 -0.63 2.80 -7.36
C THR A 32 0.15 1.51 -7.56
N LEU A 33 0.57 0.85 -6.48
CA LEU A 33 1.28 -0.44 -6.54
C LEU A 33 0.41 -1.55 -7.10
N ARG A 34 -0.87 -1.61 -6.73
CA ARG A 34 -1.85 -2.53 -7.31
C ARG A 34 -1.98 -2.31 -8.81
N THR A 35 -2.22 -1.07 -9.24
CA THR A 35 -2.37 -0.72 -10.66
C THR A 35 -1.11 -1.08 -11.46
N ALA A 36 0.08 -0.76 -10.93
CA ALA A 36 1.34 -1.12 -11.56
C ALA A 36 1.49 -2.65 -11.67
N SER A 37 1.20 -3.38 -10.60
CA SER A 37 1.26 -4.86 -10.58
C SER A 37 0.26 -5.48 -11.57
N GLU A 38 -0.96 -4.97 -11.63
CA GLU A 38 -1.99 -5.42 -12.57
C GLU A 38 -1.60 -5.11 -14.03
N SER A 39 -1.05 -3.93 -14.31
CA SER A 39 -0.57 -3.58 -15.66
C SER A 39 0.57 -4.50 -16.14
N MET A 40 1.40 -5.01 -15.22
CA MET A 40 2.44 -5.99 -15.55
C MET A 40 1.88 -7.38 -15.87
N ARG A 41 0.64 -7.67 -15.47
CA ARG A 41 -0.07 -8.90 -15.84
C ARG A 41 -0.36 -8.94 -17.35
N ASP A 42 -0.57 -7.81 -17.99
CA ASP A 42 -0.75 -7.76 -19.45
C ASP A 42 0.55 -8.10 -20.19
N LEU A 43 1.70 -7.77 -19.60
CA LEU A 43 3.03 -8.13 -20.12
C LEU A 43 3.34 -9.63 -19.97
N TYR A 44 2.68 -10.31 -19.04
CA TYR A 44 2.81 -11.75 -18.78
C TYR A 44 2.20 -12.61 -19.90
N VAL A 45 1.22 -12.09 -20.65
CA VAL A 45 0.49 -12.84 -21.69
C VAL A 45 1.31 -13.02 -22.99
N GLN A 46 2.48 -12.39 -23.12
CA GLN A 46 3.32 -12.63 -24.30
C GLN A 46 3.87 -14.07 -24.31
N PRO A 47 3.58 -14.87 -25.35
CA PRO A 47 4.01 -16.26 -25.43
C PRO A 47 5.54 -16.33 -25.50
N ALA A 48 6.14 -17.34 -24.84
CA ALA A 48 7.58 -17.56 -24.83
C ALA A 48 8.20 -17.63 -26.24
N GLY A 49 7.42 -18.00 -27.25
CA GLY A 49 7.83 -17.99 -28.66
C GLY A 49 8.12 -16.61 -29.26
N ALA A 50 7.77 -15.51 -28.57
CA ALA A 50 8.13 -14.15 -28.97
C ALA A 50 9.63 -13.84 -28.80
N PHE A 51 10.37 -14.67 -28.04
CA PHE A 51 11.79 -14.47 -27.73
C PHE A 51 12.73 -15.29 -28.64
N GLY A 52 12.20 -15.90 -29.70
CA GLY A 52 12.91 -16.81 -30.59
C GLY A 52 12.50 -18.27 -30.38
N ALA A 53 12.63 -19.08 -31.44
CA ALA A 53 12.24 -20.49 -31.45
C ALA A 53 13.39 -21.45 -31.05
N ASP A 54 14.59 -20.93 -30.79
CA ASP A 54 15.70 -21.72 -30.30
C ASP A 54 15.59 -21.98 -28.78
N GLY A 55 16.35 -22.98 -28.29
CA GLY A 55 16.30 -23.38 -26.88
C GLY A 55 16.64 -22.24 -25.91
N SER A 56 17.45 -21.27 -26.33
CA SER A 56 17.79 -20.07 -25.57
C SER A 56 16.65 -19.05 -25.46
N GLY A 57 15.90 -18.82 -26.55
CA GLY A 57 14.76 -17.92 -26.58
C GLY A 57 13.60 -18.42 -25.70
N ILE A 58 13.35 -19.73 -25.72
CA ILE A 58 12.34 -20.36 -24.85
C ILE A 58 12.72 -20.20 -23.36
N ASP A 59 13.96 -20.46 -22.99
CA ASP A 59 14.43 -20.32 -21.60
C ASP A 59 14.39 -18.85 -21.14
N LEU A 60 14.78 -17.91 -22.01
CA LEU A 60 14.67 -16.47 -21.74
C LEU A 60 13.22 -16.03 -21.52
N GLY A 61 12.29 -16.47 -22.37
CA GLY A 61 10.87 -16.19 -22.23
C GLY A 61 10.29 -16.74 -20.92
N GLN A 62 10.66 -17.96 -20.53
CA GLN A 62 10.26 -18.56 -19.25
C GLN A 62 10.81 -17.78 -18.06
N LYS A 63 12.10 -17.39 -18.09
CA LYS A 63 12.74 -16.59 -17.02
C LYS A 63 12.07 -15.22 -16.88
N ARG A 64 11.78 -14.54 -17.99
CA ARG A 64 11.02 -13.28 -17.99
C ARG A 64 9.65 -13.47 -17.35
N ASN A 65 8.91 -14.51 -17.74
CA ASN A 65 7.56 -14.74 -17.21
C ASN A 65 7.58 -15.06 -15.71
N ARG A 66 8.58 -15.80 -15.22
CA ARG A 66 8.80 -16.03 -13.77
C ARG A 66 9.13 -14.73 -13.05
N LEU A 67 9.98 -13.88 -13.62
CA LEU A 67 10.32 -12.58 -13.03
C LEU A 67 9.09 -11.67 -12.94
N ILE A 68 8.30 -11.56 -14.02
CA ILE A 68 7.06 -10.79 -14.02
C ILE A 68 6.09 -11.32 -12.97
N ALA A 69 5.90 -12.65 -12.89
CA ALA A 69 5.05 -13.26 -11.87
C ALA A 69 5.52 -12.92 -10.44
N ALA A 70 6.83 -12.99 -10.17
CA ALA A 70 7.40 -12.64 -8.88
C ALA A 70 7.18 -11.15 -8.53
N ILE A 71 7.32 -10.25 -9.50
CA ILE A 71 7.06 -8.82 -9.31
C ILE A 71 5.59 -8.57 -9.00
N ILE A 72 4.67 -9.20 -9.73
CA ILE A 72 3.22 -9.09 -9.49
C ILE A 72 2.87 -9.58 -8.09
N SER A 73 3.30 -10.80 -7.74
CA SER A 73 3.01 -11.38 -6.42
C SER A 73 3.63 -10.55 -5.28
N GLY A 74 4.87 -10.08 -5.44
CA GLY A 74 5.52 -9.22 -4.46
C GLY A 74 4.84 -7.87 -4.31
N GLY A 75 4.46 -7.23 -5.42
CA GLY A 75 3.74 -5.96 -5.43
C GLY A 75 2.38 -6.05 -4.73
N LEU A 76 1.61 -7.11 -5.01
CA LEU A 76 0.32 -7.36 -4.34
C LEU A 76 0.48 -7.63 -2.84
N ALA A 77 1.50 -8.38 -2.41
CA ALA A 77 1.77 -8.61 -1.00
C ALA A 77 2.15 -7.33 -0.25
N ILE A 78 2.94 -6.44 -0.89
CA ILE A 78 3.26 -5.13 -0.33
C ILE A 78 2.01 -4.27 -0.21
N THR A 79 1.16 -4.24 -1.25
CA THR A 79 -0.12 -3.53 -1.24
C THR A 79 -0.99 -3.97 -0.07
N GLU A 80 -1.16 -5.28 0.16
CA GLU A 80 -1.94 -5.80 1.28
C GLU A 80 -1.36 -5.36 2.63
N SER A 81 -0.03 -5.41 2.79
CA SER A 81 0.64 -4.94 4.02
C SER A 81 0.42 -3.44 4.26
N ILE A 82 0.39 -2.62 3.21
CA ILE A 82 0.15 -1.18 3.29
C ILE A 82 -1.30 -0.91 3.72
N GLU A 83 -2.27 -1.64 3.16
CA GLU A 83 -3.69 -1.52 3.50
C GLU A 83 -3.95 -1.90 4.96
N GLN A 84 -3.40 -3.03 5.41
CA GLN A 84 -3.47 -3.44 6.83
C GLN A 84 -2.83 -2.40 7.76
N THR A 85 -1.75 -1.75 7.31
CA THR A 85 -1.10 -0.69 8.10
C THR A 85 -2.00 0.54 8.19
N ALA A 86 -2.62 0.95 7.08
CA ALA A 86 -3.56 2.06 7.05
C ALA A 86 -4.74 1.84 8.02
N GLU A 87 -5.35 0.65 8.00
CA GLU A 87 -6.43 0.27 8.91
C GLU A 87 -6.00 0.37 10.39
N ARG A 88 -4.81 -0.15 10.72
CA ARG A 88 -4.28 -0.08 12.10
C ARG A 88 -4.05 1.35 12.54
N LEU A 89 -3.54 2.22 11.66
CA LEU A 89 -3.33 3.63 11.98
C LEU A 89 -4.66 4.37 12.23
N ASP A 90 -5.72 4.02 11.50
CA ASP A 90 -7.06 4.59 11.73
C ASP A 90 -7.63 4.16 13.09
N VAL A 91 -7.50 2.87 13.44
CA VAL A 91 -7.89 2.37 14.77
C VAL A 91 -7.12 3.06 15.91
N ILE A 92 -5.82 3.31 15.71
CA ILE A 92 -4.99 4.04 16.67
C ILE A 92 -5.47 5.49 16.79
N ALA A 93 -5.75 6.17 15.67
CA ALA A 93 -6.30 7.52 15.66
C ALA A 93 -7.62 7.61 16.44
N ASP A 94 -8.55 6.68 16.20
CA ASP A 94 -9.82 6.58 16.93
C ASP A 94 -9.64 6.34 18.43
N ALA A 95 -8.61 5.59 18.83
CA ALA A 95 -8.30 5.37 20.23
C ALA A 95 -7.78 6.66 20.90
N TYR A 96 -6.87 7.38 20.23
CA TYR A 96 -6.37 8.66 20.72
C TYR A 96 -7.47 9.71 20.85
N GLU A 97 -8.35 9.86 19.85
CA GLU A 97 -9.49 10.80 19.92
C GLU A 97 -10.47 10.47 21.05
N ARG A 98 -10.67 9.19 21.36
CA ARG A 98 -11.51 8.77 22.50
C ARG A 98 -10.86 9.14 23.82
N ILE A 99 -9.56 8.92 23.96
CA ILE A 99 -8.81 9.29 25.16
C ILE A 99 -8.82 10.80 25.32
N GLU A 100 -8.58 11.56 24.26
CA GLU A 100 -8.58 13.03 24.29
C GLU A 100 -9.93 13.58 24.76
N ARG A 101 -11.05 13.12 24.19
CA ARG A 101 -12.41 13.50 24.64
C ARG A 101 -12.67 13.17 26.12
N GLN A 102 -12.23 12.00 26.58
CA GLN A 102 -12.36 11.62 27.99
C GLN A 102 -11.54 12.52 28.91
N VAL A 103 -10.35 12.94 28.47
CA VAL A 103 -9.46 13.82 29.24
C VAL A 103 -9.96 15.27 29.24
N THR A 104 -10.48 15.77 28.12
CA THR A 104 -10.98 17.15 28.01
C THR A 104 -12.38 17.33 28.57
N GLY A 105 -13.13 16.23 28.78
CA GLY A 105 -14.51 16.27 29.28
C GLY A 105 -15.54 16.71 28.23
N GLU A 106 -15.15 16.74 26.96
CA GLU A 106 -16.05 16.99 25.84
C GLU A 106 -16.90 15.73 25.59
N LYS A 107 -18.23 15.87 25.75
CA LYS A 107 -19.22 14.80 25.51
C LYS A 107 -19.58 14.69 24.03
#